data_AF-A0A5A9GH71-F1
#
_entry.id   AF-A0A5A9GH71-F1
#
_cell.length_a   1.000
_cell.length_b   1.000
_cell.length_c   1.000
_cell.angle_alpha   90.00
_cell.angle_beta   90.00
_cell.angle_gamma   90.00
#
_symmetry.space_group_name_H-M   'P 1'
#
loop_
_entity.id
_entity.type
_entity.pdbx_description
1 polymer ?
#
loop_
_entity_poly.entity_id
_entity_poly.type
_entity_poly.pdbx_seq_one_letter_code
_entity_poly.pdbx_strand_id
1 'polypeptide(L)'
;MRQRLQFTAPGQFESLLRQCVHHLSVDPADANQWFILAQGLEGVRRDGQALRLARRAMALFPGQPVLLRFVGALSKRLNRLDEAKDCYGEIARLLPGDEEALAELADIDSRQRILTAPLRVRAEPKGTPSAPITVNLLYKWWGQPWLRQTPGGAGRWGNHQFVANRQEGRSDWVVVYEDLDVPRTVTCRQGNLVLATGEPPSLSRYSRGYLDQFDLIVTSHEELVHPRVLLSQVPLPWHIGLSDAEAWPGSGPIDYDLLSGVTGLDKAFAVSAIVSDKTLTEGHVVRGEFLRRLKTLMGDKLHLYGRGHCEVATKWAAIAPYKFHLCIENYQSNHYWTEKLSDAYLGWSIPIYHGFARIREAFDPSTFCEIDLRDPDATYRRIMDFMEKHRDTDVSTLLARQRAVVLNGHNMFNRLAEICADARGDAWRQVTLHPEVSFQKGR
;
A
#
# COMPACT_ATOMS: atom_id res chain seq x y z
N MET A 1 12.58 4.45 28.44
CA MET A 1 13.03 3.16 27.86
C MET A 1 12.25 2.04 28.56
N ARG A 2 11.15 1.55 27.97
CA ARG A 2 10.36 0.46 28.56
C ARG A 2 10.92 -0.88 28.06
N GLN A 3 11.31 -1.76 28.97
CA GLN A 3 11.66 -3.14 28.62
C GLN A 3 10.37 -3.90 28.28
N ARG A 4 10.27 -4.38 27.04
CA ARG A 4 9.24 -5.37 26.69
C ARG A 4 9.47 -6.63 27.51
N LEU A 5 8.40 -7.36 27.83
CA LEU A 5 8.54 -8.72 28.32
C LEU A 5 9.30 -9.53 27.26
N GLN A 6 10.46 -10.06 27.65
CA GLN A 6 11.28 -10.91 26.81
C GLN A 6 11.13 -12.36 27.28
N PHE A 7 10.74 -13.24 26.37
CA PHE A 7 10.67 -14.67 26.62
C PHE A 7 11.92 -15.31 26.04
N THR A 8 12.86 -15.70 26.91
CA THR A 8 14.17 -16.23 26.51
C THR A 8 14.22 -17.74 26.53
N ALA A 9 13.31 -18.40 27.25
CA ALA A 9 13.19 -19.85 27.30
C ALA A 9 11.94 -20.34 26.54
N PRO A 10 12.02 -21.50 25.84
CA PRO A 10 10.86 -22.14 25.22
C PRO A 10 9.72 -22.36 26.23
N GLY A 11 8.48 -22.05 25.84
CA GLY A 11 7.29 -22.33 26.65
C GLY A 11 6.93 -21.28 27.73
N GLN A 12 7.76 -20.26 27.98
CA GLN A 12 7.42 -19.21 28.96
C GLN A 12 6.15 -18.43 28.58
N PHE A 13 6.01 -18.07 27.30
CA PHE A 13 4.80 -17.42 26.80
C PHE A 13 3.56 -18.32 26.90
N GLU A 14 3.70 -19.62 26.63
CA GLU A 14 2.60 -20.59 26.75
C GLU A 14 2.18 -20.81 28.20
N SER A 15 3.13 -20.74 29.14
CA SER A 15 2.84 -20.77 30.58
C SER A 15 2.07 -19.52 31.00
N LEU A 16 2.54 -18.34 30.61
CA LEU A 16 1.86 -17.06 30.86
C LEU A 16 0.44 -17.07 30.29
N LEU A 17 0.29 -17.52 29.04
CA LEU A 17 -1.01 -17.64 28.36
C LEU A 17 -1.96 -18.54 29.15
N ARG A 18 -1.51 -19.74 29.55
CA ARG A 18 -2.32 -20.68 30.32
C ARG A 18 -2.76 -20.12 31.67
N GLN A 19 -1.85 -19.45 32.38
CA GLN A 19 -2.15 -18.82 33.68
C GLN A 19 -3.17 -17.69 33.53
N CYS A 20 -2.95 -16.78 32.58
CA CYS A 20 -3.87 -15.66 32.34
C CYS A 20 -5.25 -16.14 31.89
N VAL A 21 -5.31 -17.12 30.97
CA VAL A 21 -6.59 -17.67 30.48
C VAL A 21 -7.35 -18.39 31.59
N HIS A 22 -6.66 -19.18 32.42
CA HIS A 22 -7.28 -19.82 33.56
C HIS A 22 -7.86 -18.79 34.54
N HIS A 23 -7.09 -17.76 34.89
CA HIS A 23 -7.57 -16.69 35.76
C HIS A 23 -8.77 -15.94 35.16
N LEU A 24 -8.70 -15.61 33.88
CA LEU A 24 -9.78 -14.92 33.17
C LEU A 24 -11.02 -15.78 32.95
N SER A 25 -10.90 -17.12 33.02
CA SER A 25 -12.05 -18.02 33.02
C SER A 25 -12.84 -17.99 34.33
N VAL A 26 -12.15 -17.65 35.44
CA VAL A 26 -12.75 -17.53 36.77
C VAL A 26 -13.23 -16.10 37.01
N ASP A 27 -12.43 -15.11 36.64
CA ASP A 27 -12.76 -13.68 36.71
C ASP A 27 -12.50 -12.96 35.38
N PRO A 28 -13.50 -12.89 34.49
CA PRO A 28 -13.38 -12.18 33.21
C PRO A 28 -13.30 -10.65 33.34
N ALA A 29 -13.55 -10.09 34.53
CA ALA A 29 -13.55 -8.65 34.79
C ALA A 29 -12.19 -8.12 35.28
N ASP A 30 -11.20 -9.00 35.51
CA ASP A 30 -9.86 -8.60 35.94
C ASP A 30 -9.09 -7.90 34.81
N ALA A 31 -9.10 -6.57 34.83
CA ALA A 31 -8.39 -5.73 33.87
C ALA A 31 -6.87 -5.96 33.86
N ASN A 32 -6.27 -6.33 35.00
CA ASN A 32 -4.84 -6.54 35.13
C ASN A 32 -4.41 -7.80 34.38
N GLN A 33 -5.20 -8.87 34.46
CA GLN A 33 -4.92 -10.12 33.73
C GLN A 33 -5.05 -9.93 32.22
N TRP A 34 -6.04 -9.16 31.76
CA TRP A 34 -6.14 -8.76 30.35
C TRP A 34 -4.90 -7.95 29.91
N PHE A 35 -4.39 -7.07 30.76
CA PHE A 35 -3.23 -6.25 30.45
C PHE A 35 -1.92 -7.05 30.44
N ILE A 36 -1.70 -7.95 31.40
CA ILE A 36 -0.54 -8.87 31.43
C ILE A 36 -0.53 -9.73 30.17
N LEU A 37 -1.69 -10.25 29.77
CA LEU A 37 -1.82 -11.02 28.54
C LEU A 37 -1.53 -10.17 27.29
N ALA A 38 -1.98 -8.92 27.26
CA ALA A 38 -1.65 -7.97 26.20
C ALA A 38 -0.14 -7.66 26.12
N GLN A 39 0.53 -7.46 27.25
CA GLN A 39 1.98 -7.27 27.33
C GLN A 39 2.75 -8.51 26.88
N GLY A 40 2.28 -9.70 27.26
CA GLY A 40 2.84 -10.96 26.78
C GLY A 40 2.74 -11.09 25.26
N LEU A 41 1.57 -10.77 24.70
CA LEU A 41 1.36 -10.74 23.24
C LEU A 41 2.24 -9.70 22.55
N GLU A 42 2.46 -8.54 23.16
CA GLU A 42 3.42 -7.54 22.65
C GLU A 42 4.86 -8.08 22.66
N GLY A 43 5.25 -8.76 23.74
CA GLY A 43 6.57 -9.39 23.89
C GLY A 43 6.88 -10.39 22.78
N VAL A 44 5.87 -11.13 22.31
CA VAL A 44 5.95 -12.03 21.15
C VAL A 44 5.51 -11.40 19.83
N ARG A 45 5.48 -10.05 19.75
CA ARG A 45 5.23 -9.27 18.52
C ARG A 45 3.85 -9.44 17.88
N ARG A 46 2.83 -9.81 18.65
CA ARG A 46 1.43 -9.94 18.20
C ARG A 46 0.61 -8.68 18.49
N ASP A 47 1.06 -7.55 17.97
CA ASP A 47 0.56 -6.20 18.32
C ASP A 47 -0.94 -6.01 18.12
N GLY A 48 -1.53 -6.53 17.04
CA GLY A 48 -2.97 -6.41 16.80
C GLY A 48 -3.82 -7.19 17.81
N GLN A 49 -3.33 -8.33 18.30
CA GLN A 49 -3.99 -9.09 19.36
C GLN A 49 -3.78 -8.41 20.71
N ALA A 50 -2.55 -7.96 20.98
CA ALA A 50 -2.20 -7.17 22.16
C ALA A 50 -3.10 -5.93 22.26
N LEU A 51 -3.33 -5.20 21.17
CA LEU A 51 -4.18 -4.01 21.16
C LEU A 51 -5.63 -4.33 21.53
N ARG A 52 -6.20 -5.43 20.99
CA ARG A 52 -7.57 -5.85 21.34
C ARG A 52 -7.71 -6.14 22.84
N LEU A 53 -6.75 -6.84 23.42
CA LEU A 53 -6.78 -7.19 24.84
C LEU A 53 -6.49 -5.98 25.73
N ALA A 54 -5.57 -5.11 25.33
CA ALA A 54 -5.30 -3.85 26.02
C ALA A 54 -6.52 -2.91 26.01
N ARG A 55 -7.28 -2.85 24.91
CA ARG A 55 -8.55 -2.12 24.86
C ARG A 55 -9.60 -2.73 25.78
N ARG A 56 -9.66 -4.06 25.91
CA ARG A 56 -10.54 -4.72 26.88
C ARG A 56 -10.15 -4.36 28.31
N ALA A 57 -8.86 -4.40 28.64
CA ALA A 57 -8.35 -3.96 29.94
C ALA A 57 -8.71 -2.49 30.21
N MET A 58 -8.52 -1.61 29.21
CA MET A 58 -8.84 -0.19 29.30
C MET A 58 -10.34 0.09 29.42
N ALA A 59 -11.21 -0.73 28.83
CA ALA A 59 -12.66 -0.62 29.00
C ALA A 59 -13.12 -1.03 30.40
N LEU A 60 -12.46 -2.03 31.00
CA LEU A 60 -12.72 -2.49 32.37
C LEU A 60 -12.14 -1.52 33.42
N PHE A 61 -11.03 -0.86 33.09
CA PHE A 61 -10.36 0.09 33.98
C PHE A 61 -9.88 1.33 33.22
N PRO A 62 -10.80 2.26 32.91
CA PRO A 62 -10.52 3.44 32.09
C PRO A 62 -9.66 4.48 32.82
N GLY A 63 -9.05 5.38 32.04
CA GLY A 63 -8.32 6.54 32.56
C GLY A 63 -6.95 6.24 33.17
N GLN A 64 -6.45 4.99 33.07
CA GLN A 64 -5.13 4.65 33.59
C GLN A 64 -4.01 5.08 32.64
N PRO A 65 -3.05 5.95 33.05
CA PRO A 65 -1.97 6.41 32.18
C PRO A 65 -1.11 5.28 31.62
N VAL A 66 -0.93 4.18 32.36
CA VAL A 66 -0.16 3.02 31.89
C VAL A 66 -0.85 2.29 30.73
N LEU A 67 -2.18 2.15 30.79
CA LEU A 67 -2.99 1.52 29.75
C LEU A 67 -3.13 2.44 28.54
N LEU A 68 -3.42 3.73 28.77
CA LEU A 68 -3.49 4.73 27.70
C LEU A 68 -2.18 4.79 26.92
N ARG A 69 -1.03 4.76 27.59
CA ARG A 69 0.28 4.80 26.93
C ARG A 69 0.56 3.52 26.15
N PHE A 70 0.14 2.37 26.68
CA PHE A 70 0.31 1.08 26.00
C PHE A 70 -0.58 0.98 24.76
N VAL A 71 -1.86 1.33 24.88
CA VAL A 71 -2.80 1.41 23.75
C VAL A 71 -2.32 2.44 22.75
N GLY A 72 -1.95 3.66 23.18
CA GLY A 72 -1.44 4.72 22.31
C GLY A 72 -0.19 4.30 21.52
N ALA A 73 0.78 3.65 22.17
CA ALA A 73 1.98 3.15 21.52
C ALA A 73 1.66 2.03 20.50
N LEU A 74 0.77 1.10 20.86
CA LEU A 74 0.31 0.04 19.95
C LEU A 74 -0.46 0.62 18.77
N SER A 75 -1.40 1.53 19.01
CA SER A 75 -2.18 2.22 17.99
C SER A 75 -1.30 3.03 17.06
N LYS A 76 -0.29 3.74 17.58
CA LYS A 76 0.71 4.45 16.75
C LYS A 76 1.51 3.50 15.87
N ARG A 77 1.94 2.35 16.42
CA ARG A 77 2.67 1.31 15.67
C ARG A 77 1.80 0.64 14.61
N LEU A 78 0.50 0.48 14.90
CA LEU A 78 -0.58 0.02 14.02
C LEU A 78 -1.12 1.12 13.09
N ASN A 79 -0.47 2.28 13.03
CA ASN A 79 -0.87 3.45 12.24
C ASN A 79 -2.32 3.93 12.45
N ARG A 80 -2.93 3.62 13.59
CA ARG A 80 -4.22 4.16 14.07
C ARG A 80 -3.96 5.48 14.77
N LEU A 81 -3.56 6.49 13.97
CA LEU A 81 -3.01 7.74 14.51
C LEU A 81 -4.04 8.55 15.30
N ASP A 82 -5.33 8.52 14.92
CA ASP A 82 -6.38 9.20 15.68
C ASP A 82 -6.56 8.60 17.07
N GLU A 83 -6.62 7.27 17.18
CA GLU A 83 -6.71 6.59 18.48
C GLU A 83 -5.44 6.79 19.31
N ALA A 84 -4.27 6.77 18.67
CA ALA A 84 -3.02 7.07 19.35
C ALA A 84 -3.05 8.51 19.91
N LYS A 85 -3.53 9.46 19.11
CA LYS A 85 -3.69 10.86 19.51
C LYS A 85 -4.65 11.02 20.66
N ASP A 86 -5.80 10.33 20.64
CA ASP A 86 -6.77 10.35 21.73
C ASP A 86 -6.15 9.83 23.03
N CYS A 87 -5.41 8.73 22.96
CA CYS A 87 -4.74 8.15 24.12
C CYS A 87 -3.70 9.09 24.73
N TYR A 88 -2.78 9.62 23.92
CA TYR A 88 -1.75 10.54 24.42
C TYR A 88 -2.32 11.92 24.80
N GLY A 89 -3.40 12.36 24.16
CA GLY A 89 -4.13 13.56 24.53
C GLY A 89 -4.83 13.41 25.88
N GLU A 90 -5.34 12.23 26.21
CA GLU A 90 -5.87 11.93 27.53
C GLU A 90 -4.76 11.86 28.58
N ILE A 91 -3.59 11.29 28.26
CA ILE A 91 -2.43 11.32 29.18
C ILE A 91 -2.01 12.75 29.46
N ALA A 92 -1.92 13.62 28.44
CA ALA A 92 -1.56 15.02 28.62
C ALA A 92 -2.58 15.80 29.47
N ARG A 93 -3.86 15.40 29.45
CA ARG A 93 -4.91 15.94 30.33
C ARG A 93 -4.77 15.46 31.77
N LEU A 94 -4.53 14.16 31.97
CA LEU A 94 -4.39 13.54 33.29
C LEU A 94 -3.09 13.93 33.98
N LEU A 95 -2.02 14.13 33.21
CA LEU A 95 -0.68 14.45 33.68
C LEU A 95 -0.15 15.69 32.92
N PRO A 96 -0.58 16.90 33.30
CA PRO A 96 -0.08 18.13 32.69
C PRO A 96 1.44 18.22 32.86
N GLY A 97 2.18 18.30 31.75
CA GLY A 97 3.65 18.35 31.75
C GLY A 97 4.35 17.01 31.50
N ASP A 98 3.62 15.93 31.18
CA ASP A 98 4.23 14.68 30.71
C ASP A 98 4.95 14.90 29.36
N GLU A 99 6.27 15.06 29.41
CA GLU A 99 7.11 15.33 28.22
C GLU A 99 7.04 14.19 27.18
N GLU A 100 6.88 12.95 27.62
CA GLU A 100 6.78 11.79 26.72
C GLU A 100 5.46 11.84 25.93
N ALA A 101 4.35 12.12 26.61
CA ALA A 101 3.05 12.28 25.95
C ALA A 101 3.06 13.45 24.94
N LEU A 102 3.69 14.57 25.30
CA LEU A 102 3.83 15.73 24.42
C LEU A 102 4.72 15.42 23.19
N ALA A 103 5.84 14.72 23.39
CA ALA A 103 6.71 14.29 22.30
C ALA A 103 6.00 13.30 21.35
N GLU A 104 5.23 12.36 21.93
CA GLU A 104 4.44 11.39 21.17
C GLU A 104 3.32 12.07 20.37
N LEU A 105 2.62 13.05 20.95
CA LEU A 105 1.64 13.89 20.24
C LEU A 105 2.29 14.66 19.09
N ALA A 106 3.49 15.23 19.30
CA ALA A 106 4.21 15.94 18.25
C ALA A 106 4.66 15.01 17.10
N ASP A 107 5.13 13.79 17.40
CA ASP A 107 5.43 12.76 16.40
C ASP A 107 4.15 12.31 15.67
N ILE A 108 3.04 12.11 16.38
CA ILE A 108 1.74 11.78 15.78
C ILE A 108 1.26 12.90 14.87
N ASP A 109 1.31 14.16 15.30
CA ASP A 109 0.94 15.33 14.49
C ASP A 109 1.88 15.49 13.30
N SER A 110 3.16 15.15 13.42
CA SER A 110 4.09 15.14 12.29
C SER A 110 3.76 14.01 11.31
N ARG A 111 3.45 12.81 11.79
CA ARG A 111 3.04 11.67 10.94
C ARG A 111 1.71 11.92 10.27
N GLN A 112 0.73 12.45 11.01
CA GLN A 112 -0.54 12.91 10.46
C GLN A 112 -0.26 13.97 9.41
N ARG A 113 0.55 15.01 9.67
CA ARG A 113 0.92 16.02 8.67
C ARG A 113 1.59 15.44 7.42
N ILE A 114 2.39 14.38 7.52
CA ILE A 114 3.02 13.73 6.36
C ILE A 114 2.00 12.87 5.60
N LEU A 115 1.13 12.14 6.29
CA LEU A 115 0.08 11.31 5.70
C LEU A 115 -1.07 12.14 5.12
N THR A 116 -1.32 13.31 5.72
CA THR A 116 -2.31 14.30 5.29
C THR A 116 -1.65 15.47 4.58
N ALA A 117 -0.35 15.38 4.22
CA ALA A 117 0.35 16.42 3.48
C ALA A 117 -0.38 16.57 2.14
N PRO A 118 -1.12 17.66 1.93
CA PRO A 118 -1.75 17.84 0.64
C PRO A 118 -0.65 18.21 -0.35
N LEU A 119 -0.58 17.52 -1.49
CA LEU A 119 -0.28 18.24 -2.73
C LEU A 119 -1.37 19.30 -2.83
N ARG A 120 -1.00 20.58 -2.75
CA ARG A 120 -1.92 21.72 -2.58
C ARG A 120 -3.21 21.54 -3.40
N VAL A 121 -4.29 21.17 -2.70
CA VAL A 121 -5.67 21.39 -3.12
C VAL A 121 -6.27 22.25 -2.03
N ARG A 122 -6.91 23.35 -2.43
CA ARG A 122 -7.64 24.22 -1.51
C ARG A 122 -8.65 23.38 -0.75
N ALA A 123 -8.58 23.40 0.58
CA ALA A 123 -9.73 22.99 1.38
C ALA A 123 -10.88 23.96 1.07
N GLU A 124 -11.94 23.47 0.45
CA GLU A 124 -13.22 24.17 0.44
C GLU A 124 -13.95 23.98 1.77
N PRO A 125 -14.88 24.90 2.13
CA PRO A 125 -15.32 25.10 3.50
C PRO A 125 -16.18 23.95 4.02
N LYS A 126 -16.25 23.86 5.35
CA LYS A 126 -17.23 23.08 6.11
C LYS A 126 -18.66 23.51 5.72
N GLY A 127 -19.21 22.90 4.67
CA GLY A 127 -20.64 22.90 4.34
C GLY A 127 -21.28 21.56 4.72
N THR A 128 -22.61 21.57 4.87
CA THR A 128 -23.48 20.39 5.08
C THR A 128 -23.10 19.21 4.17
N PRO A 129 -23.25 17.94 4.60
CA PRO A 129 -22.81 16.80 3.80
C PRO A 129 -23.59 16.76 2.48
N SER A 130 -22.92 17.09 1.37
CA SER A 130 -23.43 16.71 0.06
C SER A 130 -23.40 15.19 -0.06
N ALA A 131 -24.27 14.63 -0.92
CA ALA A 131 -24.17 13.22 -1.27
C ALA A 131 -22.72 12.91 -1.75
N PRO A 132 -22.19 11.70 -1.45
CA PRO A 132 -20.82 11.36 -1.83
C PRO A 132 -20.64 11.42 -3.34
N ILE A 133 -19.46 11.86 -3.79
CA ILE A 133 -19.11 11.89 -5.21
C ILE A 133 -19.00 10.46 -5.72
N THR A 134 -19.80 10.10 -6.71
CA THR A 134 -19.82 8.73 -7.24
C THR A 134 -18.85 8.56 -8.40
N VAL A 135 -17.98 7.54 -8.33
CA VAL A 135 -16.98 7.25 -9.38
C VAL A 135 -17.16 5.82 -9.88
N ASN A 136 -17.51 5.67 -11.16
CA ASN A 136 -17.55 4.37 -11.82
C ASN A 136 -16.17 4.04 -12.41
N LEU A 137 -15.48 3.09 -11.79
CA LEU A 137 -14.19 2.59 -12.24
C LEU A 137 -14.40 1.41 -13.19
N LEU A 138 -14.14 1.62 -14.48
CA LEU A 138 -14.25 0.62 -15.53
C LEU A 138 -12.89 0.01 -15.85
N TYR A 139 -12.85 -1.31 -16.00
CA TYR A 139 -11.65 -2.06 -16.37
C TYR A 139 -12.00 -3.42 -16.96
N LYS A 140 -11.24 -3.87 -17.96
CA LYS A 140 -11.46 -5.15 -18.66
C LYS A 140 -11.27 -6.43 -17.83
N TRP A 141 -10.57 -6.35 -16.70
CA TRP A 141 -10.33 -7.51 -15.84
C TRP A 141 -11.44 -7.72 -14.81
N TRP A 142 -12.62 -8.15 -15.25
CA TRP A 142 -13.85 -8.27 -14.44
C TRP A 142 -13.69 -8.99 -13.10
N GLY A 143 -12.83 -10.01 -13.02
CA GLY A 143 -12.61 -10.78 -11.80
C GLY A 143 -11.71 -10.09 -10.77
N GLN A 144 -11.07 -8.97 -11.09
CA GLN A 144 -10.11 -8.34 -10.17
C GLN A 144 -10.83 -7.56 -9.06
N PRO A 145 -10.62 -7.91 -7.78
CA PRO A 145 -11.33 -7.32 -6.64
C PRO A 145 -10.70 -5.99 -6.22
N TRP A 146 -10.58 -5.02 -7.14
CA TRP A 146 -9.85 -3.78 -6.85
C TRP A 146 -10.40 -3.02 -5.65
N LEU A 147 -11.69 -3.12 -5.32
CA LEU A 147 -12.26 -2.43 -4.15
C LEU A 147 -11.70 -2.90 -2.80
N ARG A 148 -11.08 -4.10 -2.71
CA ARG A 148 -10.39 -4.59 -1.48
C ARG A 148 -9.31 -3.64 -0.96
N GLN A 149 -8.91 -2.72 -1.81
CA GLN A 149 -7.90 -1.70 -1.59
C GLN A 149 -8.47 -0.45 -0.87
N THR A 150 -9.77 -0.46 -0.58
CA THR A 150 -10.45 0.53 0.27
C THR A 150 -10.75 -0.07 1.66
N PRO A 151 -10.91 0.76 2.70
CA PRO A 151 -11.36 0.30 4.02
C PRO A 151 -12.62 -0.56 3.93
N GLY A 152 -12.59 -1.74 4.54
CA GLY A 152 -13.68 -2.74 4.51
C GLY A 152 -14.04 -3.25 3.11
N GLY A 153 -13.25 -2.97 2.07
CA GLY A 153 -13.61 -3.28 0.69
C GLY A 153 -14.82 -2.51 0.17
N ALA A 154 -15.26 -1.45 0.86
CA ALA A 154 -16.57 -0.83 0.65
C ALA A 154 -16.62 0.15 -0.54
N GLY A 155 -15.49 0.38 -1.21
CA GLY A 155 -15.37 1.40 -2.25
C GLY A 155 -15.48 2.82 -1.71
N ARG A 156 -15.30 3.04 -0.40
CA ARG A 156 -15.37 4.37 0.22
C ARG A 156 -13.98 4.93 0.46
N TRP A 157 -13.75 6.16 0.01
CA TRP A 157 -12.51 6.90 0.28
C TRP A 157 -12.82 8.39 0.43
N GLY A 158 -12.61 8.97 1.61
CA GLY A 158 -13.01 10.35 1.87
C GLY A 158 -14.51 10.57 1.61
N ASN A 159 -14.84 11.55 0.76
CA ASN A 159 -16.22 11.83 0.33
C ASN A 159 -16.62 11.10 -0.98
N HIS A 160 -15.84 10.13 -1.42
CA HIS A 160 -16.06 9.43 -2.68
C HIS A 160 -16.62 8.02 -2.45
N GLN A 161 -17.56 7.63 -3.30
CA GLN A 161 -18.06 6.27 -3.42
C GLN A 161 -17.68 5.72 -4.80
N PHE A 162 -16.74 4.79 -4.81
CA PHE A 162 -16.31 4.04 -5.96
C PHE A 162 -17.20 2.83 -6.17
N VAL A 163 -17.45 2.52 -7.45
CA VAL A 163 -18.11 1.30 -7.90
C VAL A 163 -17.32 0.73 -9.06
N ALA A 164 -17.17 -0.59 -9.08
CA ALA A 164 -16.43 -1.28 -10.13
C ALA A 164 -17.39 -1.74 -11.25
N ASN A 165 -17.05 -1.43 -12.50
CA ASN A 165 -17.73 -1.94 -13.69
C ASN A 165 -19.27 -1.84 -13.66
N ARG A 166 -19.80 -0.74 -13.09
CA ARG A 166 -21.25 -0.52 -13.04
C ARG A 166 -21.78 -0.33 -14.46
N GLN A 167 -22.78 -1.13 -14.83
CA GLN A 167 -23.40 -1.13 -16.17
C GLN A 167 -24.59 -0.17 -16.27
N GLU A 168 -25.30 0.08 -15.17
CA GLU A 168 -26.53 0.88 -15.15
C GLU A 168 -26.47 2.02 -14.13
N GLY A 169 -27.25 3.08 -14.38
CA GLY A 169 -27.33 4.25 -13.52
C GLY A 169 -26.37 5.37 -13.93
N ARG A 170 -26.18 6.33 -13.02
CA ARG A 170 -25.37 7.53 -13.24
C ARG A 170 -24.26 7.61 -12.20
N SER A 171 -23.11 8.12 -12.60
CA SER A 171 -21.99 8.38 -11.69
C SER A 171 -21.37 9.73 -11.99
N ASP A 172 -21.04 10.52 -10.97
CA ASP A 172 -20.49 11.87 -11.19
C ASP A 172 -19.24 11.85 -12.06
N TRP A 173 -18.44 10.79 -11.91
CA TRP A 173 -17.27 10.49 -12.71
C TRP A 173 -17.32 9.07 -13.28
N VAL A 174 -16.73 8.90 -14.47
CA VAL A 174 -16.37 7.59 -15.02
C VAL A 174 -14.88 7.61 -15.30
N VAL A 175 -14.18 6.60 -14.79
CA VAL A 175 -12.75 6.39 -15.02
C VAL A 175 -12.58 5.06 -15.73
N VAL A 176 -11.97 5.06 -16.92
CA VAL A 176 -11.49 3.84 -17.57
C VAL A 176 -10.04 3.63 -17.19
N TYR A 177 -9.75 2.49 -16.57
CA TYR A 177 -8.39 2.06 -16.27
C TYR A 177 -7.87 1.19 -17.42
N GLU A 178 -6.75 1.61 -18.02
CA GLU A 178 -6.12 1.03 -19.20
C GLU A 178 -7.00 1.03 -20.45
N ASP A 179 -7.95 0.11 -20.52
CA ASP A 179 -8.74 -0.18 -21.70
C ASP A 179 -9.99 -1.00 -21.35
N LEU A 180 -10.90 -1.10 -22.30
CA LEU A 180 -12.11 -1.91 -22.24
C LEU A 180 -11.92 -3.21 -23.02
N ASP A 181 -12.71 -4.23 -22.68
CA ASP A 181 -12.81 -5.49 -23.41
C ASP A 181 -13.85 -5.42 -24.53
N VAL A 182 -14.96 -4.73 -24.26
CA VAL A 182 -16.05 -4.49 -25.22
C VAL A 182 -16.66 -3.11 -24.99
N PRO A 183 -17.46 -2.58 -25.92
CA PRO A 183 -18.08 -1.28 -25.74
C PRO A 183 -18.93 -1.18 -24.46
N ARG A 184 -18.91 -0.01 -23.81
CA ARG A 184 -19.64 0.28 -22.57
C ARG A 184 -20.41 1.59 -22.69
N THR A 185 -21.72 1.54 -22.48
CA THR A 185 -22.53 2.74 -22.38
C THR A 185 -22.60 3.18 -20.92
N VAL A 186 -22.25 4.44 -20.65
CA VAL A 186 -22.23 5.02 -19.30
C VAL A 186 -22.90 6.38 -19.27
N THR A 187 -23.38 6.77 -18.09
CA THR A 187 -23.90 8.12 -17.85
C THR A 187 -23.06 8.83 -16.78
N CYS A 188 -22.43 9.95 -17.15
CA CYS A 188 -21.61 10.77 -16.25
C CYS A 188 -21.87 12.26 -16.42
N ARG A 189 -21.31 13.09 -15.53
CA ARG A 189 -21.33 14.54 -15.74
C ARG A 189 -20.47 14.91 -16.95
N GLN A 190 -20.87 15.93 -17.69
CA GLN A 190 -20.05 16.45 -18.78
C GLN A 190 -18.69 16.93 -18.26
N GLY A 191 -17.60 16.52 -18.91
CA GLY A 191 -16.24 16.88 -18.50
C GLY A 191 -15.57 15.91 -17.52
N ASN A 192 -16.27 14.86 -17.08
CA ASN A 192 -15.87 13.93 -16.01
C ASN A 192 -15.62 12.49 -16.49
N LEU A 193 -15.27 12.32 -17.76
CA LEU A 193 -14.85 11.04 -18.31
C LEU A 193 -13.32 10.99 -18.42
N VAL A 194 -12.69 10.06 -17.71
CA VAL A 194 -11.25 9.99 -17.52
C VAL A 194 -10.69 8.68 -18.07
N LEU A 195 -9.54 8.74 -18.74
CA LEU A 195 -8.68 7.58 -19.01
C LEU A 195 -7.48 7.62 -18.05
N ALA A 196 -7.18 6.51 -17.37
CA ALA A 196 -5.96 6.32 -16.60
C ALA A 196 -5.10 5.21 -17.22
N THR A 197 -3.93 5.56 -17.78
CA THR A 197 -3.06 4.63 -18.52
C THR A 197 -2.03 4.00 -17.57
N GLY A 198 -2.32 2.82 -17.01
CA GLY A 198 -1.42 2.09 -16.14
C GLY A 198 -0.17 1.45 -16.78
N GLU A 199 -0.12 1.26 -18.09
CA GLU A 199 1.02 0.67 -18.82
C GLU A 199 1.91 1.75 -19.44
N PRO A 200 3.24 1.54 -19.53
CA PRO A 200 4.18 2.51 -20.07
C PRO A 200 4.18 2.54 -21.60
N PRO A 201 4.77 3.58 -22.24
CA PRO A 201 4.83 3.71 -23.71
C PRO A 201 5.49 2.54 -24.45
N SER A 202 6.31 1.75 -23.75
CA SER A 202 6.99 0.57 -24.31
C SER A 202 6.08 -0.66 -24.42
N LEU A 203 4.94 -0.68 -23.71
CA LEU A 203 4.01 -1.81 -23.67
C LEU A 203 2.65 -1.48 -24.30
N SER A 204 2.15 -0.26 -24.08
CA SER A 204 0.87 0.19 -24.61
C SER A 204 1.04 1.49 -25.40
N ARG A 205 0.28 1.62 -26.48
CA ARG A 205 0.12 2.87 -27.24
C ARG A 205 -1.36 3.05 -27.54
N TYR A 206 -1.84 4.28 -27.42
CA TYR A 206 -3.25 4.61 -27.58
C TYR A 206 -3.45 5.40 -28.88
N SER A 207 -4.42 4.99 -29.67
CA SER A 207 -4.79 5.69 -30.89
C SER A 207 -5.47 7.02 -30.57
N ARG A 208 -5.32 8.01 -31.45
CA ARG A 208 -5.99 9.30 -31.29
C ARG A 208 -7.51 9.15 -31.19
N GLY A 209 -8.12 8.29 -32.01
CA GLY A 209 -9.56 8.06 -31.97
C GLY A 209 -10.04 7.47 -30.64
N TYR A 210 -9.25 6.62 -29.99
CA TYR A 210 -9.57 6.14 -28.65
C TYR A 210 -9.44 7.23 -27.59
N LEU A 211 -8.36 8.01 -27.64
CA LEU A 211 -8.11 9.12 -26.69
C LEU A 211 -9.19 10.21 -26.78
N ASP A 212 -9.67 10.51 -28.00
CA ASP A 212 -10.70 11.52 -28.25
C ASP A 212 -12.06 11.20 -27.58
N GLN A 213 -12.24 9.99 -27.03
CA GLN A 213 -13.44 9.63 -26.26
C GLN A 213 -13.46 10.26 -24.86
N PHE A 214 -12.32 10.70 -24.32
CA PHE A 214 -12.18 11.08 -22.91
C PHE A 214 -12.04 12.59 -22.74
N ASP A 215 -12.52 13.13 -21.61
CA ASP A 215 -12.36 14.56 -21.30
C ASP A 215 -11.01 14.86 -20.64
N LEU A 216 -10.38 13.86 -20.01
CA LEU A 216 -9.10 13.96 -19.31
C LEU A 216 -8.33 12.65 -19.45
N ILE A 217 -7.04 12.76 -19.76
CA ILE A 217 -6.10 11.63 -19.75
C ILE A 217 -5.16 11.79 -18.56
N VAL A 218 -5.09 10.78 -17.70
CA VAL A 218 -4.12 10.67 -16.61
C VAL A 218 -3.09 9.63 -17.02
N THR A 219 -1.84 10.06 -17.19
CA THR A 219 -0.83 9.22 -17.83
C THR A 219 0.57 9.51 -17.33
N SER A 220 1.47 8.54 -17.51
CA SER A 220 2.92 8.70 -17.39
C SER A 220 3.60 8.83 -18.77
N HIS A 221 2.84 8.90 -19.86
CA HIS A 221 3.35 9.03 -21.23
C HIS A 221 3.66 10.50 -21.52
N GLU A 222 4.93 10.89 -21.45
CA GLU A 222 5.37 12.28 -21.65
C GLU A 222 5.05 12.83 -23.05
N GLU A 223 5.00 11.96 -24.05
CA GLU A 223 4.74 12.32 -25.46
C GLU A 223 3.26 12.24 -25.85
N LEU A 224 2.36 11.85 -24.94
CA LEU A 224 0.93 11.70 -25.26
C LEU A 224 0.29 13.07 -25.48
N VAL A 225 -0.36 13.24 -26.63
CA VAL A 225 -1.02 14.49 -27.01
C VAL A 225 -2.54 14.35 -26.88
N HIS A 226 -3.13 15.18 -26.01
CA HIS A 226 -4.58 15.33 -25.85
C HIS A 226 -4.88 16.75 -25.31
N PRO A 227 -6.05 17.36 -25.57
CA PRO A 227 -6.36 18.71 -25.09
C PRO A 227 -6.29 18.89 -23.57
N ARG A 228 -6.51 17.81 -22.81
CA ARG A 228 -6.40 17.78 -21.35
C ARG A 228 -5.65 16.54 -20.90
N VAL A 229 -4.43 16.75 -20.41
CA VAL A 229 -3.53 15.69 -19.90
C VAL A 229 -3.08 16.06 -18.49
N LEU A 230 -3.17 15.09 -17.58
CA LEU A 230 -2.51 15.10 -16.29
C LEU A 230 -1.32 14.13 -16.35
N LEU A 231 -0.13 14.68 -16.59
CA LEU A 231 1.12 13.92 -16.55
C LEU A 231 1.52 13.68 -15.09
N SER A 232 1.44 12.45 -14.63
CA SER A 232 1.71 12.09 -13.23
C SER A 232 1.96 10.59 -13.04
N GLN A 233 2.38 10.20 -11.84
CA GLN A 233 2.25 8.81 -11.40
C GLN A 233 0.77 8.40 -11.46
N VAL A 234 0.50 7.38 -12.28
CA VAL A 234 -0.86 6.91 -12.53
C VAL A 234 -1.40 6.16 -11.29
N PRO A 235 -2.71 6.26 -10.99
CA PRO A 235 -3.35 5.48 -9.93
C PRO A 235 -3.27 3.98 -10.26
N LEU A 236 -2.24 3.30 -9.76
CA LEU A 236 -2.02 1.89 -9.98
C LEU A 236 -2.44 1.07 -8.76
N PRO A 237 -3.16 -0.05 -8.95
CA PRO A 237 -3.45 -0.96 -7.86
C PRO A 237 -2.20 -1.74 -7.46
N TRP A 238 -2.11 -2.15 -6.19
CA TRP A 238 -1.12 -3.14 -5.75
C TRP A 238 -1.66 -4.55 -6.00
N HIS A 239 -0.76 -5.49 -6.17
CA HIS A 239 -1.10 -6.84 -6.64
C HIS A 239 -0.83 -7.92 -5.60
N ILE A 240 -0.24 -7.60 -4.45
CA ILE A 240 -0.33 -8.49 -3.27
C ILE A 240 -1.80 -8.63 -2.87
N GLY A 241 -2.25 -9.87 -2.72
CA GLY A 241 -3.63 -10.21 -2.36
C GLY A 241 -4.61 -10.26 -3.53
N LEU A 242 -4.12 -10.33 -4.76
CA LEU A 242 -4.90 -10.27 -5.98
C LEU A 242 -5.45 -11.64 -6.42
N SER A 243 -4.77 -12.76 -6.14
CA SER A 243 -5.31 -14.08 -6.50
C SER A 243 -6.23 -14.60 -5.39
N ASP A 244 -7.33 -15.28 -5.77
CA ASP A 244 -8.27 -15.91 -4.81
C ASP A 244 -7.58 -16.97 -3.92
N ALA A 245 -6.41 -17.46 -4.34
CA ALA A 245 -5.56 -18.36 -3.58
C ALA A 245 -4.66 -17.64 -2.55
N GLU A 246 -4.64 -16.30 -2.51
CA GLU A 246 -3.90 -15.51 -1.52
C GLU A 246 -4.68 -15.30 -0.21
N ALA A 247 -5.41 -16.32 0.24
CA ALA A 247 -5.82 -16.39 1.64
C ALA A 247 -4.59 -16.77 2.47
N TRP A 248 -4.17 -15.90 3.37
CA TRP A 248 -3.23 -16.31 4.42
C TRP A 248 -3.91 -17.41 5.25
N PRO A 249 -3.20 -18.49 5.63
CA PRO A 249 -3.77 -19.54 6.47
C PRO A 249 -4.34 -18.94 7.77
N GLY A 250 -5.68 -18.82 7.81
CA GLY A 250 -6.42 -18.29 8.96
C GLY A 250 -6.56 -16.76 9.09
N SER A 251 -6.29 -15.93 8.05
CA SER A 251 -6.48 -14.46 8.17
C SER A 251 -7.29 -13.76 7.07
N GLY A 252 -8.02 -14.48 6.23
CA GLY A 252 -8.89 -13.87 5.21
C GLY A 252 -8.12 -13.28 4.01
N PRO A 253 -8.78 -12.48 3.15
CA PRO A 253 -8.16 -11.87 1.98
C PRO A 253 -7.07 -10.86 2.39
N ILE A 254 -6.00 -10.74 1.61
CA ILE A 254 -5.02 -9.68 1.81
C ILE A 254 -5.59 -8.38 1.24
N ASP A 255 -6.28 -7.63 2.09
CA ASP A 255 -6.96 -6.37 1.78
C ASP A 255 -6.33 -5.17 2.50
N TYR A 256 -6.92 -3.99 2.32
CA TYR A 256 -6.46 -2.76 2.96
C TYR A 256 -6.44 -2.87 4.50
N ASP A 257 -7.44 -3.49 5.11
CA ASP A 257 -7.57 -3.59 6.56
C ASP A 257 -6.52 -4.54 7.14
N LEU A 258 -6.24 -5.66 6.47
CA LEU A 258 -5.15 -6.54 6.86
C LEU A 258 -3.80 -5.82 6.72
N LEU A 259 -3.51 -5.24 5.56
CA LEU A 259 -2.21 -4.63 5.28
C LEU A 259 -1.92 -3.42 6.18
N SER A 260 -2.95 -2.65 6.53
CA SER A 260 -2.84 -1.54 7.49
C SER A 260 -2.66 -2.03 8.94
N GLY A 261 -3.18 -3.21 9.27
CA GLY A 261 -3.05 -3.83 10.59
C GLY A 261 -1.72 -4.57 10.84
N VAL A 262 -0.93 -4.89 9.81
CA VAL A 262 0.36 -5.59 9.97
C VAL A 262 1.47 -4.59 10.32
N THR A 263 2.05 -4.71 11.52
CA THR A 263 3.07 -3.79 12.09
C THR A 263 4.51 -4.27 12.00
N GLY A 264 4.73 -5.42 11.38
CA GLY A 264 6.03 -5.99 11.15
C GLY A 264 5.91 -7.43 10.70
N LEU A 265 6.95 -7.93 10.05
CA LEU A 265 7.06 -9.32 9.63
C LEU A 265 8.47 -9.81 9.91
N ASP A 266 8.56 -11.01 10.47
CA ASP A 266 9.83 -11.71 10.59
C ASP A 266 10.32 -12.11 9.19
N LYS A 267 11.63 -11.95 8.97
CA LYS A 267 12.27 -12.19 7.67
C LYS A 267 13.13 -13.43 7.78
N ALA A 268 12.81 -14.45 6.98
CA ALA A 268 13.52 -15.71 6.92
C ALA A 268 14.67 -15.69 5.90
N PHE A 269 14.54 -14.86 4.86
CA PHE A 269 15.44 -14.89 3.71
C PHE A 269 15.98 -13.49 3.35
N ALA A 270 17.08 -13.47 2.60
CA ALA A 270 17.75 -12.23 2.23
C ALA A 270 17.02 -11.49 1.10
N VAL A 271 17.08 -12.00 -0.13
CA VAL A 271 16.55 -11.30 -1.31
C VAL A 271 15.66 -12.21 -2.15
N SER A 272 14.51 -11.70 -2.57
CA SER A 272 13.68 -12.33 -3.59
C SER A 272 13.50 -11.45 -4.82
N ALA A 273 13.12 -12.07 -5.93
CA ALA A 273 12.62 -11.40 -7.12
C ALA A 273 11.47 -12.20 -7.73
N ILE A 274 10.41 -11.52 -8.18
CA ILE A 274 9.38 -12.13 -9.01
C ILE A 274 9.64 -11.70 -10.45
N VAL A 275 9.91 -12.69 -11.31
CA VAL A 275 10.34 -12.50 -12.68
C VAL A 275 9.31 -13.08 -13.64
N SER A 276 9.01 -12.32 -14.68
CA SER A 276 8.17 -12.79 -15.79
C SER A 276 9.03 -13.41 -16.89
N ASP A 277 8.49 -14.38 -17.59
CA ASP A 277 9.04 -15.06 -18.79
C ASP A 277 9.06 -14.19 -20.07
N LYS A 278 8.74 -12.90 -19.96
CA LYS A 278 8.69 -11.98 -21.11
C LYS A 278 10.10 -11.68 -21.67
N THR A 279 10.29 -11.89 -22.98
CA THR A 279 11.54 -11.61 -23.73
C THR A 279 11.36 -10.65 -24.91
N LEU A 280 10.18 -10.02 -25.02
CA LEU A 280 9.72 -9.33 -26.23
C LEU A 280 10.34 -7.96 -26.55
N THR A 281 11.09 -7.34 -25.62
CA THR A 281 11.62 -5.98 -25.78
C THR A 281 13.10 -5.94 -25.43
N GLU A 282 13.84 -4.94 -25.90
CA GLU A 282 15.24 -4.72 -25.52
C GLU A 282 15.40 -4.65 -23.99
N GLY A 283 14.48 -3.95 -23.31
CA GLY A 283 14.45 -3.90 -21.84
C GLY A 283 14.24 -5.28 -21.19
N HIS A 284 13.48 -6.18 -21.81
CA HIS A 284 13.35 -7.56 -21.33
C HIS A 284 14.67 -8.33 -21.43
N VAL A 285 15.43 -8.16 -22.52
CA VAL A 285 16.74 -8.82 -22.72
C VAL A 285 17.74 -8.33 -21.68
N VAL A 286 17.91 -7.01 -21.55
CA VAL A 286 18.82 -6.38 -20.56
C VAL A 286 18.48 -6.84 -19.14
N ARG A 287 17.19 -6.82 -18.78
CA ARG A 287 16.73 -7.31 -17.47
C ARG A 287 17.06 -8.79 -17.26
N GLY A 288 16.85 -9.63 -18.27
CA GLY A 288 17.14 -11.07 -18.19
C GLY A 288 18.64 -11.36 -18.01
N GLU A 289 19.50 -10.64 -18.73
CA GLU A 289 20.95 -10.77 -18.59
C GLU A 289 21.44 -10.29 -17.23
N PHE A 290 20.96 -9.13 -16.78
CA PHE A 290 21.24 -8.61 -15.45
C PHE A 290 20.85 -9.61 -14.36
N LEU A 291 19.62 -10.16 -14.40
CA LEU A 291 19.13 -11.11 -13.41
C LEU A 291 19.97 -12.39 -13.38
N ARG A 292 20.37 -12.89 -14.55
CA ARG A 292 21.23 -14.08 -14.65
C ARG A 292 22.60 -13.82 -14.02
N ARG A 293 23.22 -12.69 -14.36
CA ARG A 293 24.53 -12.29 -13.79
C ARG A 293 24.43 -12.08 -12.28
N LEU A 294 23.40 -11.38 -11.81
CA LEU A 294 23.17 -11.12 -10.39
C LEU A 294 22.93 -12.42 -9.61
N LYS A 295 22.16 -13.37 -10.16
CA LYS A 295 21.96 -14.69 -9.54
C LYS A 295 23.26 -15.48 -9.44
N THR A 296 24.11 -15.44 -10.45
CA THR A 296 25.46 -16.07 -10.37
C THR A 296 26.31 -15.46 -9.27
N LEU A 297 26.27 -14.14 -9.10
CA LEU A 297 27.06 -13.43 -8.09
C LEU A 297 26.51 -13.62 -6.65
N MET A 298 25.19 -13.61 -6.49
CA MET A 298 24.53 -13.69 -5.18
C MET A 298 24.32 -15.13 -4.68
N GLY A 299 24.38 -16.12 -5.57
CA GLY A 299 24.15 -17.53 -5.24
C GLY A 299 22.82 -17.73 -4.52
N ASP A 300 22.87 -18.39 -3.36
CA ASP A 300 21.70 -18.75 -2.57
C ASP A 300 21.04 -17.56 -1.84
N LYS A 301 21.65 -16.37 -1.86
CA LYS A 301 21.05 -15.18 -1.24
C LYS A 301 19.88 -14.60 -2.04
N LEU A 302 19.79 -14.91 -3.34
CA LEU A 302 18.75 -14.42 -4.25
C LEU A 302 17.82 -15.57 -4.67
N HIS A 303 16.57 -15.53 -4.25
CA HIS A 303 15.54 -16.47 -4.69
C HIS A 303 14.73 -15.87 -5.85
N LEU A 304 14.62 -16.61 -6.95
CA LEU A 304 13.87 -16.20 -8.14
C LEU A 304 12.55 -16.97 -8.21
N TYR A 305 11.45 -16.22 -8.38
CA TYR A 305 10.10 -16.74 -8.45
C TYR A 305 9.42 -16.35 -9.75
N GLY A 306 8.48 -17.17 -10.22
CA GLY A 306 7.69 -16.93 -11.45
C GLY A 306 7.87 -18.03 -12.49
N ARG A 307 7.24 -17.86 -13.65
CA ARG A 307 7.27 -18.85 -14.74
C ARG A 307 8.71 -19.11 -15.20
N GLY A 308 9.09 -20.39 -15.29
CA GLY A 308 10.45 -20.81 -15.61
C GLY A 308 11.42 -20.82 -14.42
N HIS A 309 10.95 -20.50 -13.21
CA HIS A 309 11.69 -20.56 -11.95
C HIS A 309 10.86 -21.31 -10.88
N CYS A 310 11.01 -20.95 -9.60
CA CYS A 310 10.15 -21.48 -8.55
C CYS A 310 8.76 -20.83 -8.65
N GLU A 311 7.73 -21.62 -8.90
CA GLU A 311 6.36 -21.14 -8.82
C GLU A 311 5.95 -21.02 -7.35
N VAL A 312 5.30 -19.91 -7.01
CA VAL A 312 4.73 -19.66 -5.69
C VAL A 312 3.23 -19.45 -5.82
N ALA A 313 2.48 -19.90 -4.83
CA ALA A 313 1.03 -19.75 -4.81
C ALA A 313 0.60 -18.27 -4.76
N THR A 314 1.41 -17.41 -4.12
CA THR A 314 1.05 -16.03 -3.81
C THR A 314 2.26 -15.10 -3.95
N LYS A 315 2.04 -13.84 -4.37
CA LYS A 315 3.07 -12.80 -4.33
C LYS A 315 3.54 -12.58 -2.90
N TRP A 316 2.61 -12.62 -1.94
CA TRP A 316 2.93 -12.48 -0.53
C TRP A 316 4.01 -13.49 -0.09
N ALA A 317 3.89 -14.77 -0.45
CA ALA A 317 4.87 -15.80 -0.10
C ALA A 317 6.27 -15.55 -0.69
N ALA A 318 6.35 -14.88 -1.84
CA ALA A 318 7.62 -14.51 -2.46
C ALA A 318 8.21 -13.20 -1.92
N ILE A 319 7.45 -12.37 -1.21
CA ILE A 319 7.90 -11.04 -0.76
C ILE A 319 8.01 -10.99 0.76
N ALA A 320 6.93 -11.29 1.48
CA ALA A 320 6.82 -11.13 2.92
C ALA A 320 7.94 -11.80 3.74
N PRO A 321 8.42 -13.01 3.40
CA PRO A 321 9.52 -13.65 4.14
C PRO A 321 10.90 -13.03 3.90
N TYR A 322 11.04 -12.09 2.95
CA TYR A 322 12.32 -11.56 2.51
C TYR A 322 12.60 -10.17 3.06
N LYS A 323 13.84 -9.93 3.50
CA LYS A 323 14.27 -8.61 3.97
C LYS A 323 14.37 -7.61 2.83
N PHE A 324 14.82 -8.05 1.66
CA PHE A 324 14.92 -7.23 0.44
C PHE A 324 14.12 -7.85 -0.71
N HIS A 325 13.58 -7.01 -1.58
CA HIS A 325 12.88 -7.47 -2.78
C HIS A 325 13.36 -6.72 -4.02
N LEU A 326 13.74 -7.44 -5.07
CA LEU A 326 14.22 -6.88 -6.32
C LEU A 326 13.02 -6.43 -7.18
N CYS A 327 12.95 -5.13 -7.42
CA CYS A 327 11.84 -4.43 -8.05
C CYS A 327 12.33 -3.75 -9.34
N ILE A 328 12.26 -4.45 -10.46
CA ILE A 328 12.71 -3.94 -11.76
C ILE A 328 11.51 -3.62 -12.64
N GLU A 329 11.28 -2.34 -12.89
CA GLU A 329 10.23 -1.88 -13.79
C GLU A 329 10.51 -2.27 -15.24
N ASN A 330 9.45 -2.31 -16.05
CA ASN A 330 9.55 -2.57 -17.48
C ASN A 330 10.07 -1.35 -18.27
N TYR A 331 10.08 -0.16 -17.65
CA TYR A 331 10.41 1.10 -18.28
C TYR A 331 10.98 2.08 -17.24
N GLN A 332 11.99 2.85 -17.64
CA GLN A 332 12.55 3.91 -16.82
C GLN A 332 11.89 5.25 -17.19
N SER A 333 11.34 5.97 -16.23
CA SER A 333 10.63 7.25 -16.48
C SER A 333 10.63 8.18 -15.27
N ASN A 334 10.33 9.46 -15.50
CA ASN A 334 10.16 10.49 -14.46
C ASN A 334 8.77 10.50 -13.81
N HIS A 335 7.88 9.57 -14.17
CA HIS A 335 6.48 9.57 -13.75
C HIS A 335 5.90 8.16 -13.55
N TYR A 336 6.74 7.13 -13.47
CA TYR A 336 6.26 5.74 -13.54
C TYR A 336 6.98 4.80 -12.56
N TRP A 337 6.23 4.28 -11.61
CA TRP A 337 6.52 3.08 -10.82
C TRP A 337 5.24 2.25 -10.66
N THR A 338 5.35 0.95 -10.36
CA THR A 338 4.20 0.03 -10.43
C THR A 338 3.94 -0.77 -9.15
N GLU A 339 3.10 -1.80 -9.24
CA GLU A 339 2.87 -2.76 -8.18
C GLU A 339 4.19 -3.35 -7.65
N LYS A 340 5.25 -3.44 -8.47
CA LYS A 340 6.53 -4.03 -8.05
C LYS A 340 7.10 -3.32 -6.84
N LEU A 341 7.03 -1.98 -6.83
CA LEU A 341 7.53 -1.18 -5.71
C LEU A 341 6.53 -1.15 -4.54
N SER A 342 5.23 -0.98 -4.81
CA SER A 342 4.23 -0.98 -3.72
C SER A 342 4.16 -2.34 -3.04
N ASP A 343 4.12 -3.44 -3.78
CA ASP A 343 4.08 -4.81 -3.25
C ASP A 343 5.30 -5.07 -2.34
N ALA A 344 6.50 -4.61 -2.69
CA ALA A 344 7.68 -4.75 -1.84
C ALA A 344 7.50 -4.07 -0.48
N TYR A 345 7.10 -2.79 -0.47
CA TYR A 345 6.81 -2.09 0.78
C TYR A 345 5.67 -2.78 1.54
N LEU A 346 4.58 -3.15 0.86
CA LEU A 346 3.41 -3.85 1.42
C LEU A 346 3.71 -5.27 1.92
N GLY A 347 4.83 -5.87 1.50
CA GLY A 347 5.40 -7.09 2.09
C GLY A 347 6.43 -6.84 3.19
N TRP A 348 6.61 -5.60 3.67
CA TRP A 348 7.67 -5.22 4.63
C TRP A 348 9.10 -5.48 4.14
N SER A 349 9.30 -5.51 2.82
CA SER A 349 10.62 -5.74 2.21
C SER A 349 11.22 -4.43 1.74
N ILE A 350 12.53 -4.27 1.91
CA ILE A 350 13.28 -3.12 1.42
C ILE A 350 13.49 -3.29 -0.09
N PRO A 351 12.99 -2.38 -0.96
CA PRO A 351 13.14 -2.52 -2.40
C PRO A 351 14.60 -2.35 -2.84
N ILE A 352 15.05 -3.23 -3.73
CA ILE A 352 16.22 -3.03 -4.59
C ILE A 352 15.67 -2.64 -5.96
N TYR A 353 15.80 -1.39 -6.38
CA TYR A 353 14.86 -0.77 -7.31
C TYR A 353 15.49 -0.16 -8.57
N HIS A 354 14.82 -0.37 -9.71
CA HIS A 354 15.10 0.28 -11.00
C HIS A 354 13.79 0.66 -11.73
N GLY A 355 13.65 1.92 -12.15
CA GLY A 355 12.51 2.38 -12.95
C GLY A 355 12.22 3.88 -12.82
N PHE A 356 11.61 4.29 -11.72
CA PHE A 356 11.26 5.69 -11.47
C PHE A 356 12.49 6.53 -11.13
N ALA A 357 12.91 7.39 -12.07
CA ALA A 357 14.12 8.21 -11.94
C ALA A 357 14.06 9.19 -10.76
N ARG A 358 12.85 9.60 -10.35
CA ARG A 358 12.58 10.54 -9.26
C ARG A 358 12.15 9.85 -7.97
N ILE A 359 12.49 8.57 -7.79
CA ILE A 359 12.08 7.78 -6.61
C ILE A 359 12.38 8.46 -5.27
N ARG A 360 13.49 9.22 -5.19
CA ARG A 360 13.92 9.97 -3.99
C ARG A 360 12.96 11.09 -3.58
N GLU A 361 12.07 11.50 -4.47
CA GLU A 361 11.03 12.50 -4.17
C GLU A 361 9.78 11.87 -3.56
N ALA A 362 9.56 10.57 -3.78
CA ALA A 362 8.39 9.83 -3.30
C ALA A 362 8.70 8.96 -2.08
N PHE A 363 9.94 8.46 -1.96
CA PHE A 363 10.34 7.52 -0.91
C PHE A 363 11.67 7.94 -0.25
N ASP A 364 11.86 7.55 1.01
CA ASP A 364 13.08 7.85 1.76
C ASP A 364 14.27 7.03 1.21
N PRO A 365 15.41 7.66 0.87
CA PRO A 365 16.58 6.94 0.32
C PRO A 365 17.21 5.91 1.25
N SER A 366 16.87 5.91 2.55
CA SER A 366 17.28 4.85 3.48
C SER A 366 16.44 3.58 3.37
N THR A 367 15.29 3.62 2.70
CA THR A 367 14.36 2.49 2.61
C THR A 367 14.34 1.83 1.25
N PHE A 368 15.28 2.13 0.35
CA PHE A 368 15.47 1.40 -0.91
C PHE A 368 16.93 1.49 -1.39
N CYS A 369 17.32 0.55 -2.24
CA CYS A 369 18.61 0.56 -2.95
C CYS A 369 18.38 0.75 -4.45
N GLU A 370 18.66 1.94 -5.00
CA GLU A 370 18.69 2.13 -6.45
C GLU A 370 19.75 1.27 -7.13
N ILE A 371 19.44 0.73 -8.31
CA ILE A 371 20.34 -0.08 -9.12
C ILE A 371 20.37 0.36 -10.59
N ASP A 372 21.49 0.10 -11.27
CA ASP A 372 21.64 0.26 -12.72
C ASP A 372 21.83 -1.12 -13.37
N LEU A 373 20.95 -1.45 -14.32
CA LEU A 373 20.99 -2.73 -15.01
C LEU A 373 22.17 -2.84 -15.99
N ARG A 374 22.76 -1.70 -16.40
CA ARG A 374 23.86 -1.64 -17.40
C ARG A 374 25.23 -1.99 -16.83
N ASP A 375 25.39 -1.98 -15.50
CA ASP A 375 26.62 -2.41 -14.83
C ASP A 375 26.28 -3.40 -13.70
N PRO A 376 26.09 -4.70 -14.02
CA PRO A 376 25.71 -5.71 -13.05
C PRO A 376 26.72 -5.90 -11.91
N ASP A 377 28.01 -5.77 -12.19
CA ASP A 377 29.08 -6.01 -11.22
C ASP A 377 29.23 -4.85 -10.23
N ALA A 378 29.09 -3.59 -10.67
CA ALA A 378 29.00 -2.45 -9.76
C ALA A 378 27.69 -2.45 -8.97
N THR A 379 26.57 -2.80 -9.61
CA THR A 379 25.28 -2.95 -8.94
C THR A 379 25.33 -4.03 -7.87
N TYR A 380 25.95 -5.18 -8.13
CA TYR A 380 26.13 -6.22 -7.12
C TYR A 380 26.88 -5.70 -5.89
N ARG A 381 28.02 -5.01 -6.08
CA ARG A 381 28.78 -4.41 -4.97
C ARG A 381 27.90 -3.45 -4.14
N ARG A 382 27.17 -2.56 -4.82
CA ARG A 382 26.24 -1.62 -4.18
C ARG A 382 25.14 -2.33 -3.38
N ILE A 383 24.56 -3.40 -3.92
CA ILE A 383 23.56 -4.21 -3.21
C ILE A 383 24.18 -4.83 -1.95
N MET A 384 25.37 -5.43 -2.05
CA MET A 384 26.03 -6.05 -0.91
C MET A 384 26.37 -5.03 0.19
N ASP A 385 26.90 -3.87 -0.17
CA ASP A 385 27.20 -2.79 0.78
C ASP A 385 25.92 -2.29 1.46
N PHE A 386 24.85 -2.12 0.69
CA PHE A 386 23.55 -1.70 1.21
C PHE A 386 22.95 -2.74 2.16
N MET A 387 23.03 -4.02 1.80
CA MET A 387 22.57 -5.14 2.64
C MET A 387 23.38 -5.21 3.95
N GLU A 388 24.69 -5.00 3.89
CA GLU A 388 25.55 -4.98 5.08
C GLU A 388 25.18 -3.85 6.03
N LYS A 389 25.02 -2.64 5.51
CA LYS A 389 24.56 -1.48 6.29
C LYS A 389 23.22 -1.74 6.97
N HIS A 390 22.34 -2.49 6.32
CA HIS A 390 21.02 -2.82 6.84
C HIS A 390 20.97 -4.12 7.64
N ARG A 391 22.10 -4.83 7.84
CA ARG A 391 22.14 -6.10 8.58
C ARG A 391 21.53 -5.92 9.98
N ASP A 392 22.05 -4.94 10.71
CA ASP A 392 21.70 -4.67 12.12
C ASP A 392 20.93 -3.35 12.31
N THR A 393 20.75 -2.56 11.25
CA THR A 393 20.00 -1.30 11.32
C THR A 393 18.50 -1.55 11.44
N ASP A 394 17.89 -1.03 12.50
CA ASP A 394 16.43 -1.03 12.64
C ASP A 394 15.81 0.06 11.77
N VAL A 395 15.36 -0.34 10.57
CA VAL A 395 14.59 0.52 9.65
C VAL A 395 13.09 0.31 9.78
N SER A 396 12.60 -0.41 10.80
CA SER A 396 11.17 -0.76 10.92
C SER A 396 10.26 0.47 10.96
N THR A 397 10.67 1.53 11.66
CA THR A 397 9.89 2.78 11.74
C THR A 397 9.83 3.49 10.38
N LEU A 398 10.93 3.50 9.63
CA LEU A 398 10.99 4.13 8.31
C LEU A 398 10.20 3.31 7.29
N LEU A 399 10.32 1.98 7.31
CA LEU A 399 9.52 1.08 6.48
C LEU A 399 8.03 1.20 6.80
N ALA A 400 7.64 1.30 8.08
CA ALA A 400 6.26 1.54 8.47
C ALA A 400 5.72 2.85 7.87
N ARG A 401 6.53 3.92 7.85
CA ARG A 401 6.18 5.19 7.22
C ARG A 401 5.99 5.02 5.71
N GLN A 402 6.91 4.38 5.00
CA GLN A 402 6.78 4.17 3.56
C GLN A 402 5.56 3.31 3.20
N ARG A 403 5.28 2.27 4.00
CA ARG A 403 4.06 1.48 3.86
C ARG A 403 2.80 2.31 4.00
N ALA A 404 2.75 3.19 4.99
CA ALA A 404 1.61 4.07 5.19
C ALA A 404 1.45 5.07 4.03
N VAL A 405 2.56 5.55 3.45
CA VAL A 405 2.56 6.37 2.22
C VAL A 405 2.01 5.56 1.03
N VAL A 406 2.39 4.29 0.87
CA VAL A 406 1.83 3.41 -0.17
C VAL A 406 0.34 3.16 0.04
N LEU A 407 -0.06 2.76 1.25
CA LEU A 407 -1.45 2.39 1.58
C LEU A 407 -2.43 3.55 1.53
N ASN A 408 -1.98 4.77 1.82
CA ASN A 408 -2.86 5.94 1.96
C ASN A 408 -2.61 6.96 0.85
N GLY A 409 -1.36 7.39 0.66
CA GLY A 409 -1.03 8.45 -0.28
C GLY A 409 -1.04 7.98 -1.74
N HIS A 410 -0.32 6.90 -2.03
CA HIS A 410 -0.21 6.34 -3.38
C HIS A 410 -1.28 5.33 -3.74
N ASN A 411 -2.20 5.04 -2.81
CA ASN A 411 -3.34 4.18 -3.06
C ASN A 411 -4.14 4.67 -4.27
N MET A 412 -4.45 3.76 -5.19
CA MET A 412 -5.23 4.06 -6.39
C MET A 412 -6.49 4.88 -6.08
N PHE A 413 -7.24 4.52 -5.04
CA PHE A 413 -8.49 5.20 -4.69
C PHE A 413 -8.27 6.60 -4.12
N ASN A 414 -7.17 6.82 -3.39
CA ASN A 414 -6.77 8.16 -2.97
C ASN A 414 -6.46 9.05 -4.17
N ARG A 415 -5.61 8.55 -5.07
CA ARG A 415 -5.22 9.31 -6.28
C ARG A 415 -6.43 9.60 -7.17
N LEU A 416 -7.32 8.63 -7.34
CA LEU A 416 -8.55 8.84 -8.10
C LEU A 416 -9.51 9.82 -7.42
N ALA A 417 -9.61 9.82 -6.09
CA ALA A 417 -10.42 10.79 -5.35
C ALA A 417 -9.89 12.22 -5.54
N GLU A 418 -8.57 12.41 -5.56
CA GLU A 418 -7.94 13.71 -5.87
C GLU A 418 -8.24 14.16 -7.31
N ILE A 419 -8.14 13.24 -8.28
CA ILE A 419 -8.46 13.52 -9.69
C ILE A 419 -9.94 13.86 -9.86
N CYS A 420 -10.81 13.16 -9.12
CA CYS A 420 -12.26 13.28 -9.20
C CYS A 420 -12.85 14.24 -8.14
N ALA A 421 -12.10 15.23 -7.67
CA ALA A 421 -12.51 16.09 -6.56
C ALA A 421 -13.64 17.09 -6.93
N ASP A 422 -13.67 17.58 -8.17
CA ASP A 422 -14.60 18.63 -8.59
C ASP A 422 -15.67 18.06 -9.55
N ALA A 423 -16.92 17.88 -9.10
CA ALA A 423 -18.02 17.55 -10.02
C ALA A 423 -18.36 18.79 -10.91
N ARG A 424 -17.51 19.12 -11.88
CA ARG A 424 -17.57 20.38 -12.64
C ARG A 424 -18.71 20.46 -13.66
N GLY A 425 -19.43 19.36 -13.90
CA GLY A 425 -20.52 19.32 -14.88
C GLY A 425 -21.90 19.38 -14.24
N ASP A 426 -22.66 20.43 -14.52
CA ASP A 426 -24.07 20.52 -14.09
C ASP A 426 -24.98 19.59 -14.90
N ALA A 427 -24.59 19.25 -16.13
CA ALA A 427 -25.35 18.39 -17.04
C ALA A 427 -24.87 16.93 -17.02
N TRP A 428 -25.83 16.01 -17.11
CA TRP A 428 -25.59 14.59 -17.35
C TRP A 428 -25.48 14.31 -18.84
N ARG A 429 -24.55 13.43 -19.24
CA ARG A 429 -24.46 12.91 -20.61
C ARG A 429 -24.35 11.39 -20.60
N GLN A 430 -25.00 10.75 -21.56
CA GLN A 430 -24.82 9.33 -21.84
C GLN A 430 -23.88 9.19 -23.04
N VAL A 431 -22.87 8.33 -22.92
CA VAL A 431 -21.86 8.09 -23.95
C VAL A 431 -21.55 6.61 -24.05
N THR A 432 -21.27 6.13 -25.27
CA THR A 432 -20.77 4.77 -25.50
C THR A 432 -19.28 4.83 -25.77
N LEU A 433 -18.52 4.17 -24.89
CA LEU A 433 -17.08 4.04 -24.98
C LEU A 433 -16.74 2.75 -25.71
N HIS A 434 -15.73 2.80 -26.57
CA HIS A 434 -15.23 1.69 -27.36
C HIS A 434 -13.80 1.34 -26.93
N PRO A 435 -13.42 0.06 -26.94
CA PRO A 435 -12.06 -0.37 -26.63
C PRO A 435 -11.07 0.11 -27.70
N GLU A 436 -9.79 0.28 -27.33
CA GLU A 436 -8.72 0.76 -28.21
C GLU A 436 -8.63 -0.02 -29.53
N VAL A 437 -8.86 -1.34 -29.49
CA VAL A 437 -8.88 -2.20 -30.69
C VAL A 437 -9.86 -1.74 -31.77
N SER A 438 -10.93 -1.01 -31.40
CA SER A 438 -11.92 -0.48 -32.34
C SER A 438 -11.37 0.63 -33.24
N PHE A 439 -10.24 1.24 -32.86
CA PHE A 439 -9.63 2.37 -33.54
C PHE A 439 -8.34 2.00 -34.27
N GLN A 440 -7.83 0.78 -34.05
CA GLN A 440 -6.69 0.22 -34.75
C GLN A 440 -7.14 -0.30 -36.12
N LYS A 441 -7.22 0.59 -37.12
CA LYS A 441 -7.45 0.18 -38.50
C LYS A 441 -6.26 -0.65 -39.00
N GLY A 442 -6.49 -1.92 -39.30
CA GLY A 442 -5.61 -2.81 -40.09
C GLY A 442 -4.12 -2.70 -39.77
N ARG A 443 -3.68 -3.37 -38.70
CA ARG A 443 -2.28 -3.76 -38.57
C ARG A 443 -2.03 -5.12 -39.22
#